data_AF-A0A1V5YML3-F1
#
_entry.id   AF-A0A1V5YML3-F1
#
_cell.length_a   1.000
_cell.length_b   1.000
_cell.length_c   1.000
_cell.angle_alpha   90.00
_cell.angle_beta   90.00
_cell.angle_gamma   90.00
#
_symmetry.space_group_name_H-M   'P 1'
#
loop_
_entity.id
_entity.type
_entity.pdbx_description
1 polymer ?
#
loop_
_entity_poly.entity_id
_entity_poly.type
_entity_poly.pdbx_seq_one_letter_code
_entity_poly.pdbx_strand_id
1 'polypeptide(L)'
;MINRILLRIKIIQILYAFYKGEEKTALTVEKELFHSIEKTYDLYFHLLNLAVLITDYADSRIEYGKNKLRPTPEELNPNTRFIDNKFVAQLRTNKQFTDYLTQRKLSWADYPEVIKELYEEILACDFFQEYMSSEKCDYQSDKDLWRKVYRKVILLNESLDNSIEDQNIFWIDDVEIVVSFIVKTIKRFSLQADDKQEFLPMFKDDEDIDFAKKLLHGVLQNGSTYRELIDQNTQNWELDRIAFMDILIMEVAISELVDFPTIPVNVTLNEYIEIAKSYSTDKSGTFINGVLDNIVRKLKEENKLIKAVVITK
;
A
#
# COMPACT_ATOMS: atom_id res chain seq x y z
N MET A 1 -6.99 -6.34 4.47
CA MET A 1 -6.19 -5.11 4.41
C MET A 1 -5.88 -4.86 2.96
N ILE A 2 -5.26 -5.85 2.33
CA ILE A 2 -5.21 -6.01 0.88
C ILE A 2 -6.61 -5.83 0.31
N ASN A 3 -6.73 -4.92 -0.64
CA ASN A 3 -7.93 -4.70 -1.43
C ASN A 3 -7.63 -5.16 -2.87
N ARG A 4 -8.67 -5.21 -3.71
CA ARG A 4 -8.51 -5.60 -5.11
C ARG A 4 -7.60 -4.66 -5.90
N ILE A 5 -7.42 -3.42 -5.48
CA ILE A 5 -6.47 -2.47 -6.10
C ILE A 5 -5.03 -2.98 -5.94
N LEU A 6 -4.62 -3.29 -4.71
CA LEU A 6 -3.29 -3.87 -4.43
C LEU A 6 -3.09 -5.19 -5.19
N LEU A 7 -4.10 -6.05 -5.21
CA LEU A 7 -4.01 -7.35 -5.91
C LEU A 7 -3.75 -7.18 -7.39
N ARG A 8 -4.44 -6.24 -8.06
CA ARG A 8 -4.21 -5.94 -9.48
C ARG A 8 -2.79 -5.45 -9.73
N ILE A 9 -2.32 -4.52 -8.91
CA ILE A 9 -0.95 -3.98 -9.01
C ILE A 9 0.08 -5.10 -8.83
N LYS A 10 -0.04 -5.93 -7.79
CA LYS A 10 0.87 -7.05 -7.55
C LYS A 10 0.84 -8.08 -8.68
N ILE A 11 -0.33 -8.38 -9.24
CA ILE A 11 -0.45 -9.27 -10.40
C ILE A 11 0.28 -8.68 -11.61
N ILE A 12 0.10 -7.39 -11.90
CA ILE A 12 0.80 -6.71 -13.00
C ILE A 12 2.32 -6.73 -12.79
N GLN A 13 2.81 -6.39 -11.59
CA GLN A 13 4.25 -6.40 -11.27
C GLN A 13 4.85 -7.80 -11.46
N ILE A 14 4.18 -8.84 -10.97
CA ILE A 14 4.64 -10.22 -11.07
C ILE A 14 4.58 -10.73 -12.51
N LEU A 15 3.54 -10.39 -13.26
CA LEU A 15 3.45 -10.74 -14.68
C LEU A 15 4.50 -9.99 -15.52
N TYR A 16 4.84 -8.75 -15.17
CA TYR A 16 5.90 -8.00 -15.82
C TYR A 16 7.24 -8.72 -15.65
N ALA A 17 7.57 -9.11 -14.41
CA ALA A 17 8.76 -9.89 -14.11
C ALA A 17 8.75 -11.26 -14.80
N PHE A 18 7.59 -11.91 -14.88
CA PHE A 18 7.40 -13.18 -15.56
C PHE A 18 7.70 -13.08 -17.07
N TYR A 19 7.12 -12.11 -17.78
CA TYR A 19 7.30 -11.95 -19.22
C TYR A 19 8.69 -11.42 -19.62
N LYS A 20 9.40 -10.76 -18.71
CA LYS A 20 10.77 -10.26 -18.93
C LYS A 20 11.86 -11.23 -18.49
N GLY A 21 11.52 -12.19 -17.62
CA GLY A 21 12.45 -13.17 -17.06
C GLY A 21 12.58 -14.45 -17.89
N GLU A 22 13.31 -15.41 -17.36
CA GLU A 22 13.42 -16.78 -17.90
C GLU A 22 12.11 -17.56 -17.73
N GLU A 23 11.95 -18.69 -18.42
CA GLU A 23 10.76 -19.53 -18.37
C GLU A 23 10.42 -19.96 -16.93
N LYS A 24 9.45 -19.27 -16.30
CA LYS A 24 8.85 -19.70 -15.03
C LYS A 24 7.60 -20.53 -15.28
N THR A 25 7.28 -21.42 -14.34
CA THR A 25 5.99 -22.14 -14.38
C THR A 25 4.89 -21.29 -13.73
N ALA A 26 3.63 -21.50 -14.10
CA ALA A 26 2.49 -20.80 -13.49
C ALA A 26 2.46 -20.94 -11.95
N LEU A 27 2.83 -22.13 -11.44
CA LEU A 27 2.92 -22.38 -10.00
C LEU A 27 4.01 -21.53 -9.33
N THR A 28 5.13 -21.31 -10.00
CA THR A 28 6.21 -20.44 -9.50
C THR A 28 5.73 -18.99 -9.42
N VAL A 29 5.03 -18.52 -10.46
CA VAL A 29 4.48 -17.16 -10.53
C VAL A 29 3.43 -16.94 -9.44
N GLU A 30 2.54 -17.91 -9.20
CA GLU A 30 1.55 -17.83 -8.10
C GLU A 30 2.24 -17.71 -6.73
N LYS A 31 3.29 -18.51 -6.48
CA LYS A 31 4.05 -18.43 -5.22
C LYS A 31 4.72 -17.08 -5.04
N GLU A 32 5.33 -16.53 -6.11
CA GLU A 32 5.93 -15.19 -6.07
C GLU A 32 4.89 -14.10 -5.81
N LEU A 33 3.69 -14.22 -6.40
CA LEU A 33 2.58 -13.31 -6.12
C LEU A 33 2.22 -13.29 -4.64
N PHE A 34 1.95 -14.45 -4.05
CA PHE A 34 1.58 -14.50 -2.62
C PHE A 34 2.72 -14.09 -1.70
N HIS A 35 3.98 -14.34 -2.10
CA HIS A 35 5.13 -13.81 -1.38
C HIS A 35 5.17 -12.28 -1.43
N SER A 36 4.97 -11.67 -2.60
CA SER A 36 4.95 -10.20 -2.72
C SER A 36 3.83 -9.56 -1.87
N ILE A 37 2.67 -10.21 -1.81
CA ILE A 37 1.53 -9.78 -1.00
C ILE A 37 1.84 -9.89 0.50
N GLU A 38 2.48 -10.99 0.91
CA GLU A 38 2.97 -11.17 2.28
C GLU A 38 3.98 -10.08 2.64
N LYS A 39 4.85 -9.68 1.70
CA LYS A 39 5.78 -8.56 1.90
C LYS A 39 5.08 -7.23 2.05
N THR A 40 4.03 -6.91 1.30
CA THR A 40 3.23 -5.70 1.57
C THR A 40 2.63 -5.70 2.98
N TYR A 41 2.22 -6.88 3.49
CA TYR A 41 1.73 -7.02 4.86
C TYR A 41 2.83 -6.86 5.90
N ASP A 42 4.06 -7.33 5.61
CA ASP A 42 5.24 -7.04 6.43
C ASP A 42 5.51 -5.52 6.49
N LEU A 43 5.46 -4.81 5.35
CA LEU A 43 5.64 -3.36 5.28
C LEU A 43 4.64 -2.61 6.15
N TYR A 44 3.39 -3.09 6.22
CA TYR A 44 2.37 -2.50 7.07
C TYR A 44 2.74 -2.49 8.57
N PHE A 45 3.26 -3.60 9.10
CA PHE A 45 3.74 -3.61 10.48
C PHE A 45 5.05 -2.84 10.63
N HIS A 46 5.93 -2.92 9.64
CA HIS A 46 7.23 -2.25 9.66
C HIS A 46 7.10 -0.73 9.69
N LEU A 47 6.24 -0.15 8.85
CA LEU A 47 5.91 1.28 8.86
C LEU A 47 5.11 1.66 10.10
N LEU A 48 4.16 0.84 10.55
CA LEU A 48 3.40 1.11 11.78
C LEU A 48 4.31 1.24 13.02
N ASN A 49 5.42 0.50 13.03
CA ASN A 49 6.44 0.55 14.08
C ASN A 49 7.18 1.88 14.17
N LEU A 50 7.22 2.68 13.10
CA LEU A 50 7.80 4.03 13.15
C LEU A 50 7.15 4.88 14.23
N ALA A 51 5.85 4.69 14.50
CA ALA A 51 5.18 5.43 15.56
C ALA A 51 5.79 5.17 16.96
N VAL A 52 6.15 3.92 17.24
CA VAL A 52 6.81 3.55 18.50
C VAL A 52 8.23 4.09 18.52
N LEU A 53 9.00 3.83 17.46
CA LEU A 53 10.42 4.17 17.40
C LEU A 53 10.70 5.67 17.42
N ILE A 54 9.89 6.48 16.73
CA ILE A 54 10.00 7.94 16.76
C ILE A 54 9.66 8.48 18.15
N THR A 55 8.69 7.88 18.84
CA THR A 55 8.32 8.26 20.21
C THR A 55 9.43 7.87 21.20
N ASP A 56 10.04 6.70 21.04
CA ASP A 56 11.20 6.24 21.84
C ASP A 56 12.43 7.14 21.62
N TYR A 57 12.63 7.57 20.37
CA TYR A 57 13.67 8.53 20.03
C TYR A 57 13.42 9.86 20.73
N ALA A 58 12.20 10.38 20.70
CA ALA A 58 11.82 11.61 21.40
C ALA A 58 12.06 11.53 22.92
N ASP A 59 11.71 10.41 23.55
CA ASP A 59 11.97 10.15 24.98
C ASP A 59 13.48 10.17 25.27
N SER A 60 14.27 9.49 24.45
CA SER A 60 15.73 9.50 24.55
C SER A 60 16.33 10.91 24.41
N ARG A 61 15.75 11.77 23.57
CA ARG A 61 16.15 13.18 23.42
C ARG A 61 15.83 14.01 24.67
N ILE A 62 14.67 13.78 25.28
CA ILE A 62 14.27 14.42 26.54
C ILE A 62 15.24 14.02 27.66
N GLU A 63 15.52 12.72 27.82
CA GLU A 63 16.43 12.23 28.85
C GLU A 63 17.86 12.73 28.64
N TYR A 64 18.32 12.80 27.39
CA TYR A 64 19.61 13.43 27.08
C TYR A 64 19.64 14.92 27.50
N GLY A 65 18.58 15.67 27.23
CA GLY A 65 18.45 17.08 27.61
C GLY A 65 18.56 17.29 29.13
N LYS A 66 17.82 16.52 29.92
CA LYS A 66 17.86 16.56 31.39
C LYS A 66 19.24 16.27 31.97
N ASN A 67 19.98 15.37 31.33
CA ASN A 67 21.30 14.91 31.79
C ASN A 67 22.47 15.76 31.26
N LYS A 68 22.22 16.87 30.56
CA LYS A 68 23.28 17.80 30.15
C LYS A 68 24.00 18.38 31.38
N LEU A 69 25.27 18.77 31.20
CA LEU A 69 26.04 19.45 32.25
C LEU A 69 25.39 20.77 32.71
N ARG A 70 24.64 21.43 31.82
CA ARG A 70 23.88 22.65 32.09
C ARG A 70 22.55 22.60 31.32
N PRO A 71 21.51 21.92 31.86
CA PRO A 71 20.20 21.85 31.21
C PRO A 71 19.50 23.21 31.25
N THR A 72 18.71 23.51 30.23
CA THR A 72 17.81 24.68 30.25
C THR A 72 16.58 24.42 31.15
N PRO A 73 15.84 25.46 31.58
CA PRO A 73 14.60 25.25 32.35
C PRO A 73 13.55 24.39 31.64
N GLU A 74 13.46 24.53 30.30
CA GLU A 74 12.59 23.72 29.44
C GLU A 74 13.05 22.26 29.37
N GLU A 75 14.36 22.01 29.37
CA GLU A 75 14.92 20.64 29.39
C GLU A 75 14.72 19.96 30.75
N LEU A 76 14.70 20.71 31.85
CA LEU A 76 14.38 20.18 33.19
C LEU A 76 12.89 19.85 33.34
N ASN A 77 12.02 20.59 32.65
CA ASN A 77 10.56 20.45 32.72
C ASN A 77 9.96 20.32 31.31
N PRO A 78 10.30 19.24 30.57
CA PRO A 78 9.89 19.09 29.19
C PRO A 78 8.38 18.81 29.10
N ASN A 79 7.76 19.25 28.01
CA ASN A 79 6.40 18.82 27.67
C ASN A 79 6.44 17.35 27.21
N THR A 80 5.92 16.45 28.04
CA THR A 80 5.94 14.99 27.78
C THR A 80 4.75 14.49 26.96
N ARG A 81 3.84 15.37 26.52
CA ARG A 81 2.61 14.97 25.82
C ARG A 81 2.84 14.01 24.65
N PHE A 82 3.90 14.24 23.86
CA PHE A 82 4.21 13.38 22.71
C PHE A 82 4.66 11.98 23.14
N ILE A 83 5.50 11.87 24.19
CA ILE A 83 5.98 10.58 24.69
C ILE A 83 4.92 9.83 25.51
N ASP A 84 3.96 10.57 26.09
CA ASP A 84 2.82 10.04 26.83
C ASP A 84 1.62 9.68 25.91
N ASN A 85 1.81 9.71 24.58
CA ASN A 85 0.75 9.47 23.60
C ASN A 85 0.10 8.09 23.81
N LYS A 86 -1.19 8.09 24.13
CA LYS A 86 -1.91 6.87 24.55
C LYS A 86 -2.10 5.86 23.43
N PHE A 87 -2.15 6.31 22.18
CA PHE A 87 -2.21 5.42 21.02
C PHE A 87 -0.89 4.64 20.87
N VAL A 88 0.25 5.33 20.98
CA VAL A 88 1.57 4.67 20.90
C VAL A 88 1.79 3.74 22.09
N ALA A 89 1.40 4.15 23.30
CA ALA A 89 1.48 3.30 24.48
C ALA A 89 0.70 1.99 24.29
N GLN A 90 -0.54 2.06 23.78
CA GLN A 90 -1.35 0.88 23.48
C GLN A 90 -0.73 0.01 22.36
N LEU A 91 -0.17 0.64 21.31
CA LEU A 91 0.49 -0.10 20.24
C LEU A 91 1.72 -0.86 20.76
N ARG A 92 2.50 -0.24 21.66
CA ARG A 92 3.71 -0.81 22.26
C ARG A 92 3.42 -2.04 23.12
N THR A 93 2.27 -2.07 23.83
CA THR A 93 1.89 -3.20 24.70
C THR A 93 1.13 -4.30 23.96
N ASN A 94 0.73 -4.07 22.72
CA ASN A 94 -0.04 -5.03 21.94
C ASN A 94 0.80 -6.26 21.55
N LYS A 95 0.43 -7.43 22.07
CA LYS A 95 1.16 -8.67 21.84
C LYS A 95 1.15 -9.13 20.38
N GLN A 96 0.03 -8.98 19.66
CA GLN A 96 -0.05 -9.34 18.24
C GLN A 96 0.97 -8.54 17.42
N PHE A 97 1.11 -7.25 17.74
CA PHE A 97 2.05 -6.35 17.10
C PHE A 97 3.50 -6.77 17.34
N THR A 98 3.89 -6.93 18.61
CA THR A 98 5.27 -7.26 19.00
C THR A 98 5.69 -8.64 18.52
N ASP A 99 4.78 -9.63 18.60
CA ASP A 99 5.05 -10.99 18.14
C ASP A 99 5.22 -11.00 16.62
N TYR A 100 4.42 -10.24 15.86
CA TYR A 100 4.54 -10.16 14.40
C TYR A 100 5.90 -9.55 13.97
N LEU A 101 6.29 -8.40 14.54
CA LEU A 101 7.57 -7.76 14.26
C LEU A 101 8.75 -8.71 14.53
N THR A 102 8.69 -9.43 15.66
CA THR A 102 9.75 -10.37 16.08
C THR A 102 9.82 -11.59 15.15
N GLN A 103 8.67 -12.22 14.87
CA GLN A 103 8.61 -13.42 14.03
C GLN A 103 9.07 -13.13 12.59
N ARG A 104 8.72 -11.96 12.07
CA ARG A 104 9.10 -11.51 10.72
C ARG A 104 10.47 -10.84 10.67
N LYS A 105 11.10 -10.58 11.82
CA LYS A 105 12.38 -9.88 11.96
C LYS A 105 12.37 -8.48 11.33
N LEU A 106 11.28 -7.75 11.51
CA LEU A 106 11.11 -6.39 11.00
C LEU A 106 11.77 -5.40 11.95
N SER A 107 12.78 -4.67 11.49
CA SER A 107 13.60 -3.80 12.33
C SER A 107 14.13 -2.61 11.54
N TRP A 108 14.18 -1.45 12.19
CA TRP A 108 14.81 -0.22 11.69
C TRP A 108 16.21 -0.01 12.27
N ALA A 109 16.79 -1.02 12.95
CA ALA A 109 18.06 -0.88 13.66
C ALA A 109 19.24 -0.50 12.75
N ASP A 110 19.18 -0.92 11.49
CA ASP A 110 20.21 -0.61 10.48
C ASP A 110 19.99 0.76 9.80
N TYR A 111 18.87 1.42 10.09
CA TYR A 111 18.47 2.72 9.52
C TYR A 111 18.09 3.77 10.59
N PRO A 112 18.94 4.01 11.62
CA PRO A 112 18.62 4.92 12.72
C PRO A 112 18.48 6.39 12.28
N GLU A 113 19.14 6.78 11.19
CA GLU A 113 19.05 8.12 10.58
C GLU A 113 17.64 8.45 10.10
N VAL A 114 16.90 7.47 9.56
CA VAL A 114 15.52 7.64 9.11
C VAL A 114 14.63 8.05 10.29
N ILE A 115 14.78 7.39 11.45
CA ILE A 115 13.99 7.72 12.65
C ILE A 115 14.27 9.15 13.12
N LYS A 116 15.55 9.55 13.10
CA LYS A 116 15.96 10.89 13.47
C LYS A 116 15.40 11.94 12.51
N GLU A 117 15.52 11.72 11.22
CA GLU A 117 15.04 12.63 10.18
C GLU A 117 13.52 12.83 10.28
N LEU A 118 12.77 11.73 10.34
CA LEU A 118 11.31 11.78 10.49
C LEU A 118 10.90 12.52 11.78
N TYR A 119 11.63 12.32 12.88
CA TYR A 119 11.38 13.06 14.11
C TYR A 119 11.60 14.57 13.93
N GLU A 120 12.70 14.98 13.31
CA GLU A 120 13.00 16.39 13.03
C GLU A 120 11.95 17.03 12.12
N GLU A 121 11.47 16.33 11.09
CA GLU A 121 10.38 16.78 10.22
C GLU A 121 9.06 16.94 10.97
N ILE A 122 8.73 16.00 11.87
CA ILE A 122 7.53 16.08 12.72
C ILE A 122 7.58 17.33 13.59
N LEU A 123 8.73 17.64 14.21
CA LEU A 123 8.89 18.85 15.03
C LEU A 123 8.68 20.14 14.23
N ALA A 124 9.06 20.15 12.95
CA ALA A 124 8.90 21.31 12.08
C ALA A 124 7.44 21.56 11.63
N CYS A 125 6.52 20.61 11.85
CA CYS A 125 5.15 20.70 11.37
C CYS A 125 4.23 21.56 12.27
N ASP A 126 3.46 22.48 11.67
CA ASP A 126 2.45 23.29 12.39
C ASP A 126 1.45 22.44 13.17
N PHE A 127 0.97 21.34 12.57
CA PHE A 127 -0.01 20.47 13.22
C PHE A 127 0.55 19.76 14.45
N PHE A 128 1.88 19.58 14.53
CA PHE A 128 2.54 19.00 15.70
C PHE A 128 2.62 20.05 16.81
N GLN A 129 2.98 21.30 16.47
CA GLN A 129 2.98 22.41 17.43
C GLN A 129 1.59 22.65 18.02
N GLU A 130 0.55 22.66 17.17
CA GLU A 130 -0.85 22.74 17.61
C GLU A 130 -1.24 21.59 18.55
N TYR A 131 -0.78 20.37 18.26
CA TYR A 131 -1.00 19.23 19.16
C TYR A 131 -0.31 19.45 20.50
N MET A 132 0.95 19.87 20.51
CA MET A 132 1.72 20.08 21.74
C MET A 132 1.15 21.18 22.64
N SER A 133 0.57 22.24 22.06
CA SER A 133 0.00 23.38 22.80
C SER A 133 -1.48 23.24 23.15
N SER A 134 -2.19 22.24 22.62
CA SER A 134 -3.64 22.10 22.81
C SER A 134 -4.02 21.73 24.24
N GLU A 135 -5.09 22.31 24.79
CA GLU A 135 -5.64 21.87 26.09
C GLU A 135 -6.33 20.50 26.01
N LYS A 136 -6.80 20.12 24.81
CA LYS A 136 -7.49 18.86 24.58
C LYS A 136 -6.48 17.71 24.56
N CYS A 137 -6.41 16.94 25.65
CA CYS A 137 -5.53 15.77 25.78
C CYS A 137 -6.36 14.48 25.88
N ASP A 138 -6.82 13.99 24.73
CA ASP A 138 -7.60 12.75 24.64
C ASP A 138 -7.06 11.78 23.59
N TYR A 139 -7.51 10.52 23.70
CA TYR A 139 -7.09 9.45 22.82
C TYR A 139 -7.39 9.72 21.34
N GLN A 140 -8.44 10.49 21.04
CA GLN A 140 -8.75 10.85 19.67
C GLN A 140 -7.73 11.84 19.10
N SER A 141 -7.31 12.84 19.89
CA SER A 141 -6.25 13.78 19.51
C SER A 141 -4.90 13.08 19.27
N ASP A 142 -4.58 12.08 20.09
CA ASP A 142 -3.37 11.26 19.96
C ASP A 142 -3.35 10.47 18.66
N LYS A 143 -4.48 9.84 18.31
CA LYS A 143 -4.66 9.16 17.04
C LYS A 143 -4.60 10.12 15.85
N ASP A 144 -5.24 11.27 15.96
CA ASP A 144 -5.29 12.23 14.86
C ASP A 144 -3.93 12.85 14.57
N LEU A 145 -3.07 13.02 15.58
CA LEU A 145 -1.65 13.37 15.37
C LEU A 145 -0.98 12.33 14.46
N TRP A 146 -0.98 11.06 14.85
CA TRP A 146 -0.29 10.02 14.09
C TRP A 146 -0.89 9.84 12.69
N ARG A 147 -2.21 9.97 12.52
CA ARG A 147 -2.83 9.98 11.19
C ARG A 147 -2.33 11.14 10.31
N LYS A 148 -2.04 12.32 10.88
CA LYS A 148 -1.42 13.43 10.15
C LYS A 148 0.05 13.13 9.85
N VAL A 149 0.82 12.61 10.81
CA VAL A 149 2.23 12.22 10.62
C VAL A 149 2.35 11.22 9.46
N TYR A 150 1.56 10.14 9.45
CA TYR A 150 1.60 9.17 8.36
C TYR A 150 1.27 9.77 7.00
N ARG A 151 0.33 10.73 6.93
CA ARG A 151 -0.11 11.33 5.65
C ARG A 151 0.79 12.45 5.14
N LYS A 152 1.42 13.20 6.04
CA LYS A 152 2.10 14.46 5.72
C LYS A 152 3.61 14.41 5.89
N VAL A 153 4.12 13.41 6.60
CA VAL A 153 5.55 13.21 6.83
C VAL A 153 5.96 11.90 6.19
N ILE A 154 5.51 10.76 6.73
CA ILE A 154 5.94 9.42 6.29
C ILE A 154 5.65 9.19 4.80
N LEU A 155 4.45 9.54 4.31
CA LEU A 155 4.10 9.36 2.90
C LEU A 155 4.92 10.21 1.92
N LEU A 156 5.52 11.31 2.38
CA LEU A 156 6.17 12.30 1.51
C LEU A 156 7.69 12.34 1.73
N ASN A 157 8.25 11.43 2.53
CA ASN A 157 9.65 11.45 2.90
C ASN A 157 10.47 10.57 1.92
N GLU A 158 11.22 11.23 1.03
CA GLU A 158 12.02 10.56 0.00
C GLU A 158 13.14 9.69 0.61
N SER A 159 13.73 10.11 1.73
CA SER A 159 14.79 9.36 2.44
C SER A 159 14.28 8.01 2.94
N LEU A 160 13.08 7.99 3.52
CA LEU A 160 12.36 6.80 3.93
C LEU A 160 12.07 5.91 2.73
N ASP A 161 11.58 6.45 1.62
CA ASP A 161 11.30 5.66 0.41
C ASP A 161 12.57 4.95 -0.08
N ASN A 162 13.68 5.67 -0.22
CA ASN A 162 14.97 5.06 -0.58
C ASN A 162 15.38 3.95 0.39
N SER A 163 15.22 4.17 1.71
CA SER A 163 15.55 3.15 2.71
C SER A 163 14.66 1.90 2.62
N ILE A 164 13.41 2.04 2.20
CA ILE A 164 12.47 0.94 2.04
C ILE A 164 12.84 0.11 0.81
N GLU A 165 13.23 0.77 -0.28
CA GLU A 165 13.70 0.11 -1.51
C GLU A 165 14.96 -0.73 -1.25
N ASP A 166 15.91 -0.19 -0.48
CA ASP A 166 17.14 -0.89 -0.08
C ASP A 166 16.86 -2.11 0.82
N GLN A 167 15.80 -2.06 1.63
CA GLN A 167 15.43 -3.14 2.53
C GLN A 167 14.74 -4.32 1.83
N ASN A 168 13.84 -4.04 0.88
CA ASN A 168 13.06 -5.09 0.23
C ASN A 168 12.50 -4.68 -1.13
N ILE A 169 12.88 -5.42 -2.17
CA ILE A 169 12.43 -5.17 -3.55
C ILE A 169 10.90 -5.26 -3.71
N PHE A 170 10.20 -6.02 -2.86
CA PHE A 170 8.75 -6.19 -2.96
C PHE A 170 7.96 -5.02 -2.36
N TRP A 171 8.62 -4.13 -1.62
CA TRP A 171 8.01 -2.97 -0.98
C TRP A 171 7.97 -1.73 -1.88
N ILE A 172 8.65 -1.78 -3.02
CA ILE A 172 8.63 -0.72 -4.03
C ILE A 172 7.18 -0.40 -4.41
N ASP A 173 6.85 0.89 -4.41
CA ASP A 173 5.52 1.47 -4.67
C ASP A 173 4.38 1.08 -3.71
N ASP A 174 4.65 0.35 -2.62
CA ASP A 174 3.61 -0.06 -1.66
C ASP A 174 3.36 0.97 -0.54
N VAL A 175 4.23 1.97 -0.39
CA VAL A 175 4.18 2.92 0.76
C VAL A 175 2.85 3.64 0.82
N GLU A 176 2.35 4.18 -0.30
CA GLU A 176 1.10 4.93 -0.34
C GLU A 176 -0.09 4.09 0.14
N ILE A 177 -0.23 2.90 -0.42
CA ILE A 177 -1.35 2.02 -0.10
C ILE A 177 -1.25 1.50 1.34
N VAL A 178 -0.05 1.19 1.81
CA VAL A 178 0.21 0.77 3.19
C VAL A 178 -0.08 1.90 4.18
N VAL A 179 0.33 3.14 3.91
CA VAL A 179 -0.02 4.32 4.71
C VAL A 179 -1.53 4.48 4.77
N SER A 180 -2.25 4.27 3.67
CA SER A 180 -3.71 4.31 3.66
C SER A 180 -4.33 3.30 4.65
N PHE A 181 -3.74 2.10 4.74
CA PHE A 181 -4.15 1.05 5.66
C PHE A 181 -3.81 1.40 7.10
N ILE A 182 -2.60 1.90 7.36
CA ILE A 182 -2.19 2.39 8.68
C ILE A 182 -3.16 3.45 9.18
N VAL A 183 -3.50 4.44 8.36
CA VAL A 183 -4.45 5.48 8.78
C VAL A 183 -5.83 4.89 9.10
N LYS A 184 -6.28 3.87 8.35
CA LYS A 184 -7.53 3.15 8.62
C LYS A 184 -7.45 2.33 9.92
N THR A 185 -6.32 1.69 10.19
CA THR A 185 -6.02 0.99 11.43
C THR A 185 -6.09 1.94 12.61
N ILE A 186 -5.33 3.04 12.57
CA ILE A 186 -5.32 4.03 13.65
C ILE A 186 -6.76 4.53 13.88
N LYS A 187 -7.53 4.83 12.83
CA LYS A 187 -8.93 5.26 13.00
C LYS A 187 -9.79 4.24 13.78
N ARG A 188 -9.57 2.94 13.56
CA ARG A 188 -10.31 1.83 14.22
C ARG A 188 -9.89 1.56 15.64
N PHE A 189 -8.68 1.97 16.03
CA PHE A 189 -8.19 1.76 17.39
C PHE A 189 -9.11 2.40 18.42
N SER A 190 -9.40 1.65 19.49
CA SER A 190 -10.22 2.07 20.61
C SER A 190 -9.47 1.86 21.92
N LEU A 191 -9.59 2.82 22.84
CA LEU A 191 -8.95 2.73 24.15
C LEU A 191 -9.49 1.55 24.98
N GLN A 192 -10.74 1.12 24.72
CA GLN A 192 -11.38 0.00 25.42
C GLN A 192 -10.81 -1.36 25.04
N ALA A 193 -10.22 -1.49 23.85
CA ALA A 193 -9.65 -2.75 23.40
C ALA A 193 -8.27 -3.03 24.02
N ASP A 194 -7.63 -2.02 24.63
CA ASP A 194 -6.33 -2.13 25.31
C ASP A 194 -5.29 -2.92 24.48
N ASP A 195 -4.55 -3.85 25.08
CA ASP A 195 -3.56 -4.71 24.44
C ASP A 195 -4.14 -5.74 23.46
N LYS A 196 -5.47 -5.89 23.42
CA LYS A 196 -6.21 -6.81 22.53
C LYS A 196 -6.73 -6.16 21.25
N GLN A 197 -6.35 -4.91 21.00
CA GLN A 197 -6.75 -4.21 19.78
C GLN A 197 -6.29 -4.98 18.53
N GLU A 198 -7.25 -5.38 17.70
CA GLU A 198 -6.96 -6.12 16.46
C GLU A 198 -6.48 -5.18 15.34
N PHE A 199 -5.56 -5.69 14.53
CA PHE A 199 -5.11 -5.06 13.28
C PHE A 199 -5.97 -5.47 12.08
N LEU A 200 -5.78 -4.79 10.95
CA LEU A 200 -6.41 -5.24 9.70
C LEU A 200 -5.84 -6.60 9.31
N PRO A 201 -6.68 -7.62 9.02
CA PRO A 201 -6.18 -8.90 8.53
C PRO A 201 -5.56 -8.72 7.15
N MET A 202 -4.60 -9.57 6.78
CA MET A 202 -3.94 -9.56 5.46
C MET A 202 -5.01 -9.52 4.34
N PHE A 203 -5.80 -10.60 4.23
CA PHE A 203 -6.97 -10.68 3.36
C PHE A 203 -8.24 -10.32 4.12
N LYS A 204 -9.23 -9.73 3.43
CA LYS A 204 -10.53 -9.44 4.05
C LYS A 204 -11.33 -10.74 4.23
N ASP A 205 -11.29 -11.60 3.22
CA ASP A 205 -11.98 -12.88 3.12
C ASP A 205 -11.26 -13.75 2.07
N ASP A 206 -11.67 -15.02 1.97
CA ASP A 206 -11.13 -15.97 1.00
C ASP A 206 -11.44 -15.57 -0.45
N GLU A 207 -12.47 -14.73 -0.70
CA GLU A 207 -12.82 -14.25 -2.04
C GLU A 207 -11.69 -13.40 -2.65
N ASP A 208 -10.97 -12.62 -1.84
CA ASP A 208 -9.82 -11.83 -2.31
C ASP A 208 -8.64 -12.73 -2.71
N ILE A 209 -8.44 -13.87 -2.03
CA ILE A 209 -7.43 -14.88 -2.39
C ILE A 209 -7.80 -15.54 -3.71
N ASP A 210 -9.05 -15.97 -3.84
CA ASP A 210 -9.57 -16.59 -5.05
C ASP A 210 -9.55 -15.62 -6.23
N PHE A 211 -9.86 -14.34 -5.99
CA PHE A 211 -9.73 -13.28 -6.99
C PHE A 211 -8.31 -13.20 -7.53
N ALA A 212 -7.31 -13.13 -6.64
CA ALA A 212 -5.91 -13.02 -7.03
C ALA A 212 -5.46 -14.22 -7.88
N LYS A 213 -5.77 -15.45 -7.43
CA LYS A 213 -5.42 -16.69 -8.16
C LYS A 213 -6.10 -16.76 -9.52
N LYS A 214 -7.41 -16.50 -9.55
CA LYS A 214 -8.20 -16.61 -10.78
C LYS A 214 -7.74 -15.58 -11.81
N LEU A 215 -7.47 -14.35 -11.39
CA LEU A 215 -7.01 -13.29 -12.29
C LEU A 215 -5.61 -13.60 -12.83
N LEU A 216 -4.68 -14.02 -11.97
CA LEU A 216 -3.33 -14.41 -12.40
C LEU A 216 -3.39 -15.57 -13.41
N HIS A 217 -4.11 -16.64 -13.09
CA HIS A 217 -4.22 -17.80 -13.98
C HIS A 217 -4.95 -17.50 -15.28
N GLY A 218 -5.98 -16.64 -15.25
CA GLY A 218 -6.68 -16.20 -16.44
C GLY A 218 -5.74 -15.52 -17.44
N VAL A 219 -4.84 -14.65 -16.95
CA VAL A 219 -3.84 -13.98 -17.80
C VAL A 219 -2.76 -14.96 -18.27
N LEU A 220 -2.22 -15.81 -17.40
CA LEU A 220 -1.20 -16.78 -17.79
C LEU A 220 -1.70 -17.78 -18.85
N GLN A 221 -2.98 -18.16 -18.80
CA GLN A 221 -3.59 -19.10 -19.75
C GLN A 221 -3.99 -18.45 -21.07
N ASN A 222 -4.48 -17.21 -21.03
CA ASN A 222 -5.10 -16.56 -22.19
C ASN A 222 -4.32 -15.35 -22.73
N GLY A 223 -3.14 -15.05 -22.17
CA GLY A 223 -2.37 -13.84 -22.49
C GLY A 223 -2.09 -13.66 -23.98
N SER A 224 -1.73 -14.74 -24.70
CA SER A 224 -1.54 -14.67 -26.16
C SER A 224 -2.82 -14.26 -26.90
N THR A 225 -3.96 -14.83 -26.52
CA THR A 225 -5.28 -14.48 -27.08
C THR A 225 -5.64 -13.02 -26.78
N TYR A 226 -5.36 -12.54 -25.56
CA TYR A 226 -5.60 -11.15 -25.20
C TYR A 226 -4.69 -10.19 -25.96
N ARG A 227 -3.43 -10.56 -26.18
CA ARG A 227 -2.49 -9.80 -27.00
C ARG A 227 -2.97 -9.66 -28.43
N GLU A 228 -3.39 -10.76 -29.06
CA GLU A 228 -3.98 -10.71 -30.40
C GLU A 228 -5.23 -9.83 -30.46
N LEU A 229 -6.06 -9.86 -29.42
CA LEU A 229 -7.23 -8.99 -29.33
C LEU A 229 -6.85 -7.52 -29.20
N ILE A 230 -5.81 -7.19 -28.43
CA ILE A 230 -5.26 -5.83 -28.32
C ILE A 230 -4.70 -5.39 -29.67
N ASP A 231 -3.93 -6.24 -30.35
CA ASP A 231 -3.32 -5.93 -31.65
C ASP A 231 -4.37 -5.61 -32.72
N GLN A 232 -5.47 -6.36 -32.76
CA GLN A 232 -6.59 -6.10 -33.66
C GLN A 232 -7.31 -4.76 -33.39
N ASN A 233 -7.25 -4.26 -32.15
CA ASN A 233 -7.91 -3.01 -31.74
C ASN A 233 -6.95 -1.81 -31.67
N THR A 234 -5.68 -2.01 -32.04
CA THR A 234 -4.63 -0.99 -32.04
C THR A 234 -4.05 -0.73 -33.42
N GLN A 235 -4.67 -1.25 -34.50
CA GLN A 235 -4.16 -1.13 -35.89
C GLN A 235 -3.87 0.30 -36.39
N ASN A 236 -4.46 1.34 -35.78
CA ASN A 236 -4.15 2.74 -36.10
C ASN A 236 -2.95 3.31 -35.32
N TRP A 237 -2.38 2.53 -34.41
CA TRP A 237 -1.23 2.85 -33.58
C TRP A 237 -0.06 2.00 -34.06
N GLU A 238 1.12 2.59 -34.17
CA GLU A 238 2.33 1.81 -34.44
C GLU A 238 2.58 0.90 -33.23
N LEU A 239 2.25 -0.40 -33.36
CA LEU A 239 2.37 -1.42 -32.31
C LEU A 239 3.77 -1.45 -31.68
N ASP A 240 4.80 -1.20 -32.49
CA ASP A 240 6.21 -1.11 -32.06
C ASP A 240 6.50 0.09 -31.12
N ARG A 241 5.53 0.99 -30.89
CA ARG A 241 5.63 2.13 -29.97
C ARG A 241 4.79 1.99 -28.70
N ILE A 242 4.05 0.90 -28.53
CA ILE A 242 3.23 0.70 -27.32
C ILE A 242 4.15 0.23 -26.19
N ALA A 243 4.05 0.89 -25.03
CA ALA A 243 4.79 0.46 -23.86
C ALA A 243 4.36 -0.98 -23.48
N PHE A 244 5.34 -1.85 -23.21
CA PHE A 244 5.05 -3.21 -22.78
C PHE A 244 4.12 -3.24 -21.54
N MET A 245 4.28 -2.27 -20.65
CA MET A 245 3.41 -2.10 -19.49
C MET A 245 1.95 -1.82 -19.87
N ASP A 246 1.69 -1.07 -20.95
CA ASP A 246 0.32 -0.80 -21.40
C ASP A 246 -0.37 -2.06 -21.92
N ILE A 247 0.37 -2.87 -22.69
CA ILE A 247 -0.12 -4.17 -23.18
C ILE A 247 -0.47 -5.06 -21.99
N LEU A 248 0.43 -5.14 -21.00
CA LEU A 248 0.22 -5.98 -19.84
C LEU A 248 -0.99 -5.52 -19.00
N ILE A 249 -1.12 -4.21 -18.75
CA ILE A 249 -2.28 -3.65 -18.03
C ILE A 249 -3.58 -4.01 -18.76
N MET A 250 -3.61 -3.91 -20.09
CA MET A 250 -4.77 -4.31 -20.89
C MET A 250 -5.04 -5.81 -20.83
N GLU A 251 -4.01 -6.67 -20.88
CA GLU A 251 -4.18 -8.14 -20.73
C GLU A 251 -4.85 -8.50 -19.41
N VAL A 252 -4.39 -7.91 -18.30
CA VAL A 252 -5.00 -8.12 -16.98
C VAL A 252 -6.43 -7.56 -16.91
N ALA A 253 -6.66 -6.37 -17.49
CA ALA A 253 -8.00 -5.79 -17.57
C ALA A 253 -8.98 -6.67 -18.36
N ILE A 254 -8.56 -7.23 -19.51
CA ILE A 254 -9.38 -8.11 -20.34
C ILE A 254 -9.69 -9.41 -19.60
N SER A 255 -8.71 -10.02 -18.92
CA SER A 255 -8.97 -11.19 -18.07
C SER A 255 -10.00 -10.86 -16.99
N GLU A 256 -9.88 -9.72 -16.31
CA GLU A 256 -10.87 -9.34 -15.31
C GLU A 256 -12.28 -9.14 -15.91
N LEU A 257 -12.36 -8.50 -17.09
CA LEU A 257 -13.62 -8.26 -17.78
C LEU A 257 -14.33 -9.57 -18.13
N VAL A 258 -13.60 -10.58 -18.60
CA VAL A 258 -14.13 -11.86 -19.05
C VAL A 258 -14.41 -12.81 -17.89
N ASP A 259 -13.50 -12.91 -16.93
CA ASP A 259 -13.53 -13.97 -15.91
C ASP A 259 -14.34 -13.59 -14.66
N PHE A 260 -14.65 -12.30 -14.46
CA PHE A 260 -15.33 -11.80 -13.27
C PHE A 260 -16.68 -11.16 -13.62
N PRO A 261 -17.76 -11.96 -13.72
CA PRO A 261 -19.08 -11.47 -14.12
C PRO A 261 -19.69 -10.51 -13.08
N THR A 262 -19.28 -10.60 -11.82
CA THR A 262 -19.81 -9.80 -10.71
C THR A 262 -19.18 -8.40 -10.61
N ILE A 263 -18.07 -8.15 -11.31
CA ILE A 263 -17.41 -6.84 -11.31
C ILE A 263 -17.94 -6.02 -12.51
N PRO A 264 -18.58 -4.86 -12.28
CA PRO A 264 -19.08 -4.02 -13.36
C PRO A 264 -17.96 -3.56 -14.30
N VAL A 265 -18.27 -3.48 -15.60
CA VAL A 265 -17.31 -3.07 -16.65
C VAL A 265 -16.63 -1.75 -16.30
N ASN A 266 -17.41 -0.72 -15.95
CA ASN A 266 -16.87 0.61 -15.66
C ASN A 266 -15.95 0.63 -14.45
N VAL A 267 -16.19 -0.24 -13.46
CA VAL A 267 -15.29 -0.37 -12.30
C VAL A 267 -13.96 -0.94 -12.76
N THR A 268 -13.98 -2.05 -13.50
CA THR A 268 -12.76 -2.63 -14.08
C THR A 268 -12.00 -1.60 -14.91
N LEU A 269 -12.64 -0.92 -15.86
CA LEU A 269 -11.98 0.09 -16.70
C LEU A 269 -11.31 1.19 -15.87
N ASN A 270 -12.04 1.80 -14.95
CA ASN A 270 -11.50 2.89 -14.12
C ASN A 270 -10.25 2.46 -13.34
N GLU A 271 -10.26 1.26 -12.75
CA GLU A 271 -9.13 0.76 -11.96
C GLU A 271 -7.86 0.61 -12.80
N TYR A 272 -7.96 0.00 -13.98
CA TYR A 272 -6.79 -0.21 -14.85
C TYR A 272 -6.32 1.08 -15.55
N ILE A 273 -7.22 2.06 -15.77
CA ILE A 273 -6.84 3.39 -16.27
C ILE A 273 -6.05 4.16 -15.20
N GLU A 274 -6.45 4.10 -13.94
CA GLU A 274 -5.69 4.74 -12.86
C GLU A 274 -4.32 4.06 -12.67
N ILE A 275 -4.26 2.72 -12.71
CA ILE A 275 -2.99 1.98 -12.68
C ILE A 275 -2.09 2.42 -13.85
N ALA A 276 -2.64 2.58 -15.06
CA ALA A 276 -1.87 3.03 -16.21
C ALA A 276 -1.25 4.42 -16.05
N LYS A 277 -1.95 5.35 -15.39
CA LYS A 277 -1.42 6.69 -15.11
C LYS A 277 -0.25 6.67 -14.13
N SER A 278 -0.26 5.73 -13.18
CA SER A 278 0.80 5.61 -12.18
C SER A 278 2.02 4.83 -12.69
N TYR A 279 1.84 3.83 -13.55
CA TYR A 279 2.88 2.85 -13.84
C TYR A 279 3.42 2.88 -15.28
N SER A 280 2.90 3.75 -16.14
CA SER A 280 3.30 3.79 -17.55
C SER A 280 3.61 5.23 -17.99
N THR A 281 3.17 5.65 -19.18
CA THR A 281 3.44 7.00 -19.70
C THR A 281 2.28 7.97 -19.42
N ASP A 282 2.54 9.28 -19.46
CA ASP A 282 1.51 10.33 -19.30
C ASP A 282 0.28 10.15 -20.23
N LYS A 283 0.46 9.49 -21.38
CA LYS A 283 -0.61 9.26 -22.38
C LYS A 283 -1.29 7.90 -22.23
N SER A 284 -0.76 7.01 -21.40
CA SER A 284 -1.19 5.62 -21.30
C SER A 284 -2.63 5.48 -20.80
N GLY A 285 -3.05 6.29 -19.83
CA GLY A 285 -4.44 6.26 -19.34
C GLY A 285 -5.48 6.54 -20.43
N THR A 286 -5.26 7.55 -21.28
CA THR A 286 -6.17 7.86 -22.40
C THR A 286 -6.12 6.79 -23.49
N PHE A 287 -4.92 6.30 -23.80
CA PHE A 287 -4.73 5.24 -24.78
C PHE A 287 -5.45 3.95 -24.39
N ILE A 288 -5.19 3.45 -23.17
CA ILE A 288 -5.80 2.23 -22.63
C ILE A 288 -7.31 2.34 -22.56
N ASN A 289 -7.84 3.50 -22.13
CA ASN A 289 -9.29 3.71 -22.12
C ASN A 289 -9.90 3.50 -23.52
N GLY A 290 -9.33 4.14 -24.56
CA GLY A 290 -9.84 4.03 -25.92
C GLY A 290 -9.78 2.61 -26.49
N VAL A 291 -8.72 1.86 -26.19
CA VAL A 291 -8.57 0.46 -26.65
C VAL A 291 -9.54 -0.45 -25.89
N LEU A 292 -9.60 -0.36 -24.56
CA LEU A 292 -10.49 -1.20 -23.76
C LEU A 292 -11.96 -0.94 -24.05
N ASP A 293 -12.38 0.31 -24.30
CA ASP A 293 -13.76 0.63 -24.70
C ASP A 293 -14.16 -0.08 -26.01
N ASN A 294 -13.26 -0.11 -26.99
CA ASN A 294 -13.48 -0.82 -28.25
C ASN A 294 -13.55 -2.34 -28.04
N ILE A 295 -12.64 -2.89 -27.23
CA ILE A 295 -12.64 -4.32 -26.90
C ILE A 295 -13.92 -4.71 -26.17
N VAL A 296 -14.37 -3.94 -25.18
CA VAL A 296 -15.62 -4.16 -24.46
C VAL A 296 -16.81 -4.21 -25.40
N ARG A 297 -16.88 -3.28 -26.37
CA ARG A 297 -17.95 -3.28 -27.39
C ARG A 297 -17.93 -4.57 -28.21
N LYS A 298 -16.76 -4.97 -28.72
CA LYS A 298 -16.59 -6.21 -29.49
C LYS A 298 -16.96 -7.47 -28.68
N LEU A 299 -16.50 -7.57 -27.43
CA LEU A 299 -16.83 -8.70 -26.56
C LEU A 299 -18.34 -8.80 -26.25
N LYS A 300 -19.05 -7.67 -26.19
CA LYS A 300 -20.52 -7.65 -26.07
C LYS A 300 -21.19 -8.14 -27.35
N GLU A 301 -20.76 -7.67 -28.52
CA GLU A 301 -21.28 -8.08 -29.83
C GLU A 301 -21.08 -9.59 -30.07
N GLU A 302 -19.95 -10.14 -29.62
CA GLU A 302 -19.63 -11.56 -29.72
C GLU A 302 -20.25 -12.43 -28.62
N ASN A 303 -21.05 -11.85 -27.70
CA ASN A 303 -21.61 -12.54 -26.51
C ASN A 303 -20.55 -13.21 -25.62
N LYS A 304 -19.31 -12.70 -25.62
CA LYS A 304 -18.19 -13.17 -24.77
C LYS A 304 -18.08 -12.41 -23.45
N LEU A 305 -18.86 -11.34 -23.28
CA LEU A 305 -18.91 -10.56 -22.04
C LEU A 305 -20.21 -10.83 -21.28
N ILE A 306 -20.17 -11.77 -20.33
CA ILE A 306 -21.29 -12.07 -19.44
C ILE A 306 -21.09 -11.32 -18.13
N LYS A 307 -21.96 -10.34 -17.83
CA LYS A 307 -21.96 -9.61 -16.55
C LYS A 307 -23.24 -9.91 -15.78
N ALA A 308 -23.10 -10.14 -14.48
CA ALA A 308 -24.24 -10.31 -13.59
C ALA A 308 -25.02 -9.00 -13.54
N VAL A 309 -26.32 -9.04 -13.80
CA VAL A 309 -27.20 -7.89 -13.59
C VAL A 309 -27.33 -7.71 -12.08
N VAL A 310 -26.63 -6.72 -11.52
CA VAL A 310 -26.87 -6.29 -10.14
C VAL A 310 -28.20 -5.55 -10.15
N ILE A 311 -29.28 -6.26 -9.82
CA ILE A 311 -30.57 -5.64 -9.53
C ILE A 311 -30.40 -4.96 -8.17
N THR A 312 -29.99 -3.69 -8.17
CA THR A 312 -30.10 -2.84 -6.99
C THR A 312 -31.57 -2.75 -6.62
N LYS A 313 -31.94 -3.42 -5.51
CA LYS A 313 -33.17 -3.15 -4.78
C LYS A 313 -33.04 -1.85 -4.00
#